data_AF-A0A0U1L383-F1
#
_entry.id   AF-A0A0U1L383-F1
#
_cell.length_a   1.000
_cell.length_b   1.000
_cell.length_c   1.000
_cell.angle_alpha   90.00
_cell.angle_beta   90.00
_cell.angle_gamma   90.00
#
_symmetry.space_group_name_H-M   'P 1'
#
loop_
_entity.id
_entity.type
_entity.pdbx_description
1 polymer ?
#
loop_
_entity_poly.entity_id
_entity_poly.type
_entity_poly.pdbx_seq_one_letter_code
_entity_poly.pdbx_strand_id
1 'polypeptide(L)' 'MNLDKWGDILAKRKNCATCGGKILPGTGTQMYDEKQAKVVDVHDNYLCHKPFVKLPQKGA' A
#
# COMPACT_ATOMS: atom_id res chain seq x y z
N MET A 1 11.72 27.93 -15.54
CA MET A 1 12.28 26.74 -14.86
C MET A 1 11.98 26.96 -13.37
N ASN A 2 11.17 26.21 -12.64
CA ASN A 2 10.57 24.89 -12.82
C ASN A 2 9.23 24.88 -12.07
N LEU A 3 8.15 24.50 -12.75
CA LEU A 3 6.78 24.36 -12.23
C LEU A 3 6.54 22.92 -11.69
N ASP A 4 7.61 22.15 -11.51
CA ASP A 4 7.60 20.69 -11.35
C ASP A 4 7.46 20.20 -9.89
N LYS A 5 7.26 21.10 -8.92
CA LYS A 5 7.15 20.77 -7.49
C LYS A 5 5.72 20.55 -6.98
N TRP A 6 4.76 20.40 -7.88
CA TRP A 6 3.39 19.96 -7.55
C TRP A 6 3.17 18.45 -7.76
N GLY A 7 4.24 17.68 -8.00
CA GLY A 7 4.16 16.23 -8.22
C GLY A 7 3.81 15.39 -6.98
N ASP A 8 3.95 15.93 -5.77
CA ASP A 8 3.93 15.13 -4.53
C ASP A 8 2.67 15.29 -3.65
N ILE A 9 1.68 16.09 -4.07
CA ILE A 9 0.47 16.37 -3.25
C ILE A 9 -0.75 15.60 -3.76
N LEU A 10 -0.53 14.39 -4.26
CA LEU A 10 -1.55 13.36 -4.23
C LEU A 10 -0.91 12.11 -3.65
N ALA A 11 -0.43 12.21 -2.41
CA ALA A 11 -0.25 11.05 -1.55
C ALA A 11 -1.61 10.34 -1.54
N LYS A 12 -1.78 9.41 -2.50
CA LYS A 12 -3.02 8.67 -2.74
C LYS A 12 -3.46 8.22 -1.36
N ARG A 13 -4.62 8.67 -0.89
CA ARG A 13 -5.13 8.27 0.42
C ARG A 13 -5.19 6.74 0.36
N LYS A 14 -4.24 6.08 1.02
CA LYS A 14 -4.10 4.64 1.00
C LYS A 14 -5.09 4.13 2.04
N ASN A 15 -6.10 3.41 1.58
CA ASN A 15 -7.02 2.70 2.45
C ASN A 15 -6.54 1.26 2.55
N CYS A 16 -6.63 0.69 3.76
CA CYS A 16 -6.32 -0.69 4.00
C CYS A 16 -7.29 -1.57 3.23
N ALA A 17 -6.78 -2.43 2.35
CA ALA A 17 -7.62 -3.34 1.59
C ALA A 17 -8.34 -4.38 2.46
N THR A 18 -7.88 -4.60 3.70
CA THR A 18 -8.49 -5.56 4.64
C THR A 18 -9.66 -4.96 5.41
N CYS A 19 -9.44 -3.81 6.07
CA CYS A 19 -10.43 -3.21 6.97
C CYS A 19 -11.09 -1.94 6.40
N GLY A 20 -10.65 -1.45 5.25
CA GLY A 20 -11.10 -0.19 4.65
C GLY A 20 -10.61 1.07 5.37
N GLY A 21 -9.97 0.93 6.54
CA GLY A 21 -9.47 2.03 7.35
C GLY A 21 -8.40 2.84 6.64
N LYS A 22 -8.27 4.12 7.01
CA LYS A 22 -7.23 4.99 6.47
C LYS A 22 -5.85 4.54 6.96
N ILE A 23 -4.90 4.44 6.05
CA ILE A 23 -3.49 4.22 6.38
C ILE A 23 -2.79 5.57 6.43
N LEU A 24 -2.07 5.84 7.51
CA LEU A 24 -1.27 7.06 7.62
C LEU A 24 -0.06 6.97 6.67
N PRO A 25 0.34 8.06 6.02
CA PRO A 25 1.50 8.07 5.13
C PRO A 25 2.74 7.54 5.87
N GLY A 26 3.45 6.59 5.26
CA GLY A 26 4.64 5.96 5.83
C GLY A 26 4.38 4.83 6.85
N THR A 27 3.13 4.51 7.17
CA THR A 27 2.77 3.44 8.14
C THR A 27 2.15 2.20 7.50
N GLY A 28 1.93 2.23 6.19
CA GLY A 28 1.37 1.10 5.44
C GLY A 28 2.44 0.17 4.91
N THR A 29 2.06 -1.10 4.75
CA THR A 29 2.85 -2.10 4.03
C THR A 29 2.11 -2.52 2.76
N GLN A 30 2.87 -2.91 1.73
CA GLN A 30 2.31 -3.38 0.47
C GLN A 30 2.28 -4.90 0.45
N MET A 31 1.14 -5.47 0.08
CA MET A 31 0.94 -6.91 -0.04
C MET A 31 0.30 -7.27 -1.37
N TYR A 32 0.48 -8.50 -1.81
CA TYR A 32 -0.12 -9.02 -3.03
C TYR A 32 -1.46 -9.68 -2.73
N ASP A 33 -2.53 -9.19 -3.35
CA ASP A 33 -3.83 -9.85 -3.34
C ASP A 33 -3.93 -10.80 -4.52
N GLU A 34 -3.84 -12.10 -4.24
CA GLU A 34 -3.96 -13.16 -5.24
C GLU A 34 -5.35 -13.22 -5.88
N LYS A 35 -6.41 -12.80 -5.17
CA LYS A 35 -7.78 -12.84 -5.70
C LYS A 35 -7.99 -11.82 -6.81
N GLN A 36 -7.36 -10.67 -6.67
CA GLN A 36 -7.45 -9.56 -7.63
C GLN A 36 -6.19 -9.44 -8.50
N ALA A 37 -5.22 -10.34 -8.30
CA ALA A 37 -3.91 -10.36 -8.94
C ALA A 37 -3.20 -8.98 -8.91
N LYS A 38 -3.31 -8.23 -7.80
CA LYS A 38 -2.82 -6.85 -7.70
C LYS A 38 -2.13 -6.56 -6.37
N VAL A 39 -1.28 -5.53 -6.36
CA VAL A 39 -0.67 -5.02 -5.13
C VAL A 39 -1.64 -4.09 -4.41
N VAL A 40 -1.83 -4.32 -3.12
CA VAL A 40 -2.68 -3.53 -2.23
C VAL A 40 -1.90 -3.00 -1.03
N ASP A 41 -2.31 -1.85 -0.51
CA ASP A 41 -1.77 -1.31 0.74
C ASP A 41 -2.62 -1.79 1.92
N VAL A 42 -1.94 -2.19 3.00
CA VAL A 42 -2.56 -2.61 4.26
C VAL A 42 -1.85 -1.97 5.44
N HIS A 43 -2.52 -1.90 6.59
CA HIS A 43 -1.85 -1.52 7.84
C HIS A 43 -0.74 -2.51 8.17
N ASP A 44 0.36 -2.03 8.77
CA ASP A 44 1.45 -2.84 9.32
C ASP A 44 1.00 -3.57 10.59
N ASN A 45 -0.03 -4.40 10.46
CA ASN A 45 -0.61 -5.20 11.53
C ASN A 45 -0.92 -6.59 10.97
N TYR A 46 -0.51 -7.64 11.70
CA TYR A 46 -0.73 -9.03 11.34
C TYR A 46 -2.19 -9.36 10.98
N LEU A 47 -3.17 -8.65 11.58
CA LEU A 47 -4.59 -8.81 11.26
C LEU A 47 -4.93 -8.31 9.85
N CYS A 48 -4.32 -7.21 9.42
CA CYS A 48 -4.54 -6.65 8.09
C CYS A 48 -3.71 -7.34 7.01
N HIS A 49 -2.69 -8.12 7.38
CA HIS A 49 -1.85 -8.84 6.43
C HIS A 49 -2.55 -10.07 5.83
N LYS A 50 -3.40 -10.76 6.60
CA LYS A 50 -4.18 -11.91 6.10
C LYS A 50 -5.46 -11.37 5.44
N PRO A 51 -5.79 -11.71 4.19
CA PRO A 51 -5.41 -12.92 3.44
C PRO A 51 -4.31 -12.73 2.37
N PHE A 52 -3.56 -11.63 2.42
CA PHE A 52 -2.64 -11.25 1.36
C PHE A 52 -1.27 -11.92 1.49
N VAL A 53 -0.61 -12.12 0.36
CA VAL A 53 0.71 -12.72 0.30
C VAL A 53 1.76 -11.61 0.39
N LYS A 54 2.84 -11.87 1.13
CA LYS A 54 4.00 -10.97 1.14
C LYS A 54 4.54 -10.87 -0.29
N LEU A 55 4.72 -9.65 -0.79
CA LEU A 55 5.32 -9.46 -2.10
C LEU A 55 6.66 -10.19 -2.15
N PRO A 56 6.93 -11.02 -3.16
CA PRO A 56 8.28 -11.52 -3.38
C PRO A 56 9.15 -10.29 -3.60
N GLN A 57 10.11 -10.05 -2.71
CA GLN A 57 11.16 -9.08 -2.97
C GLN A 57 11.86 -9.59 -4.23
N LYS A 58 11.60 -8.92 -5.36
CA LYS A 58 12.28 -9.20 -6.62
C LYS A 58 13.77 -9.14 -6.31
N GLY A 59 14.45 -10.28 -6.53
CA GLY A 59 15.76 -10.59 -5.97
C GLY A 59 16.75 -9.43 -6.00
N ALA A 60 17.47 -9.31 -4.88
CA ALA A 60 18.79 -8.73 -4.87
C ALA A 60 19.75 -9.56 -5.74
#